data_AF-A0AA35X5S2-F1
#
_entry.id   AF-A0AA35X5S2-F1
#
_cell.length_a   1.000
_cell.length_b   1.000
_cell.length_c   1.000
_cell.angle_alpha   90.00
_cell.angle_beta   90.00
_cell.angle_gamma   90.00
#
_symmetry.space_group_name_H-M   'P 1'
#
loop_
_entity.id
_entity.type
_entity.pdbx_description
1 polymer ?
#
loop_
_entity_poly.entity_id
_entity_poly.type
_entity_poly.pdbx_seq_one_letter_code
_entity_poly.pdbx_strand_id
1 'polypeptide(L)'
;MALMPGEKPVYGTEIAPQLNAPYHQHIFNARLDMSMDGQNNSVYEVNTKRVPRGEQNPHGNAFITEHARFESEEDAGRNCNMATSRYWRIVNESETNRMNEPVAYRLLPGENALPFAHDDAAVIQRAGFLTQAPLGHSLRGG
;
A
#
# COMPACT_ATOMS: atom_id res chain seq x y z
N MET A 1 -23.55 21.51 -1.60
CA MET A 1 -23.90 22.49 -0.54
C MET A 1 -24.23 23.81 -1.20
N ALA A 2 -25.20 24.56 -0.69
CA ALA A 2 -25.54 25.88 -1.26
C ALA A 2 -24.45 26.91 -0.93
N LEU A 3 -24.13 27.78 -1.88
CA LEU A 3 -23.24 28.93 -1.70
C LEU A 3 -24.06 30.23 -1.69
N MET A 4 -23.52 31.25 -1.04
CA MET A 4 -24.07 32.60 -1.14
C MET A 4 -23.70 33.23 -2.50
N PRO A 5 -24.48 34.20 -3.01
CA PRO A 5 -24.14 34.91 -4.23
C PRO A 5 -22.74 35.53 -4.18
N GLY A 6 -21.89 35.20 -5.17
CA GLY A 6 -20.52 35.71 -5.29
C GLY A 6 -19.49 35.03 -4.37
N GLU A 7 -19.91 34.08 -3.53
CA GLU A 7 -19.01 33.26 -2.72
C GLU A 7 -18.21 32.30 -3.60
N LYS A 8 -16.90 32.19 -3.35
CA LYS A 8 -16.04 31.20 -3.99
C LYS A 8 -15.60 30.14 -2.98
N PRO A 9 -15.96 28.85 -3.15
CA PRO A 9 -15.59 27.82 -2.19
C PRO A 9 -14.08 27.55 -2.21
N VAL A 10 -13.47 27.46 -1.02
CA VAL A 10 -12.05 27.04 -0.85
C VAL A 10 -11.93 25.54 -0.62
N TYR A 11 -12.96 24.91 -0.05
CA TYR A 11 -12.98 23.48 0.33
C TYR A 11 -13.80 22.61 -0.63
N GLY A 12 -14.02 23.09 -1.84
CA GLY A 12 -14.78 22.40 -2.88
C GLY A 12 -14.75 23.18 -4.20
N THR A 13 -15.51 22.71 -5.17
CA THR A 13 -15.65 23.33 -6.48
C THR A 13 -17.09 23.77 -6.69
N GLU A 14 -17.31 25.00 -7.16
CA GLU A 14 -18.62 25.42 -7.64
C GLU A 14 -18.89 24.75 -9.00
N ILE A 15 -19.91 23.88 -9.06
CA ILE A 15 -20.22 23.06 -10.25
C ILE A 15 -21.47 23.55 -11.00
N ALA A 16 -22.23 24.44 -10.38
CA ALA A 16 -23.33 25.21 -10.98
C ALA A 16 -23.53 26.47 -10.12
N PRO A 17 -24.23 27.52 -10.60
CA PRO A 17 -24.45 28.73 -9.83
C PRO A 17 -24.96 28.43 -8.42
N GLN A 18 -24.19 28.83 -7.43
CA GLN A 18 -24.47 28.63 -6.00
C GLN A 18 -24.48 27.16 -5.53
N LEU A 19 -23.87 26.23 -6.28
CA LEU A 19 -23.80 24.81 -5.96
C LEU A 19 -22.35 24.32 -5.79
N ASN A 20 -21.96 24.06 -4.55
CA ASN A 20 -20.65 23.55 -4.18
C ASN A 20 -20.60 22.02 -4.08
N ALA A 21 -19.58 21.42 -4.67
CA ALA A 21 -19.14 20.04 -4.49
C ALA A 21 -17.90 20.00 -3.57
N PRO A 22 -18.04 19.57 -2.30
CA PRO A 22 -16.91 19.49 -1.37
C PRO A 22 -15.85 18.47 -1.81
N TYR A 23 -14.58 18.78 -1.56
CA TYR A 23 -13.50 17.82 -1.74
C TYR A 23 -13.63 16.66 -0.74
N HIS A 24 -13.34 15.44 -1.21
CA HIS A 24 -13.40 14.23 -0.41
C HIS A 24 -12.47 13.16 -0.99
N GLN A 25 -12.14 12.15 -0.19
CA GLN A 25 -11.36 10.99 -0.62
C GLN A 25 -12.23 9.73 -0.61
N HIS A 26 -12.09 8.90 -1.64
CA HIS A 26 -12.62 7.55 -1.66
C HIS A 26 -11.51 6.59 -1.25
N ILE A 27 -11.67 5.93 -0.12
CA ILE A 27 -10.65 5.02 0.41
C ILE A 27 -11.33 3.69 0.70
N PHE A 28 -10.71 2.62 0.21
CA PHE A 28 -11.21 1.26 0.31
C PHE A 28 -10.26 0.42 1.15
N ASN A 29 -10.81 -0.50 1.92
CA ASN A 29 -10.05 -1.55 2.58
C ASN A 29 -10.48 -2.89 2.00
N ALA A 30 -9.53 -3.63 1.43
CA ALA A 30 -9.76 -4.99 0.97
C ALA A 30 -9.12 -5.96 1.96
N ARG A 31 -9.94 -6.78 2.62
CA ARG A 31 -9.47 -7.89 3.43
C ARG A 31 -9.28 -9.11 2.53
N LEU A 32 -8.02 -9.53 2.36
CA LEU A 32 -7.66 -10.72 1.60
C LEU A 32 -7.21 -11.81 2.57
N ASP A 33 -8.03 -12.85 2.70
CA ASP A 33 -7.70 -14.05 3.47
C ASP A 33 -6.95 -15.02 2.54
N MET A 34 -5.63 -15.12 2.74
CA MET A 34 -4.74 -15.74 1.75
C MET A 34 -4.54 -17.22 2.04
N SER A 35 -4.57 -18.05 0.99
CA SER A 35 -4.28 -19.48 1.05
C SER A 35 -3.57 -19.94 -0.23
N MET A 36 -2.44 -19.31 -0.55
CA MET A 36 -1.62 -19.63 -1.73
C MET A 36 -1.04 -21.04 -1.60
N ASP A 37 -1.55 -21.98 -2.39
CA ASP A 37 -1.23 -23.42 -2.34
C ASP A 37 -1.19 -24.02 -0.92
N GLY A 38 -2.04 -23.50 -0.02
CA GLY A 38 -2.09 -23.87 1.39
C GLY A 38 -2.14 -22.65 2.33
N GLN A 39 -2.31 -22.92 3.62
CA GLN A 39 -2.54 -21.88 4.65
C GLN A 39 -1.25 -21.25 5.19
N ASN A 40 -0.09 -21.90 5.00
CA ASN A 40 1.18 -21.41 5.54
C ASN A 40 1.79 -20.37 4.59
N ASN A 41 1.27 -19.15 4.64
CA ASN A 41 1.74 -18.05 3.81
C ASN A 41 2.47 -16.98 4.61
N SER A 42 3.49 -16.38 3.99
CA SER A 42 4.25 -15.25 4.50
C SER A 42 4.11 -14.05 3.56
N VAL A 43 4.21 -12.84 4.09
CA VAL A 43 4.20 -11.61 3.29
C VAL A 43 5.61 -11.02 3.25
N TYR A 44 6.04 -10.67 2.04
CA TYR A 44 7.29 -9.96 1.77
C TYR A 44 7.00 -8.59 1.21
N GLU A 45 7.60 -7.55 1.79
CA GLU A 45 7.78 -6.27 1.12
C GLU A 45 8.92 -6.37 0.10
N VAL A 46 8.69 -5.90 -1.11
CA VAL A 46 9.71 -5.86 -2.15
C VAL A 46 9.92 -4.44 -2.64
N ASN A 47 11.18 -3.99 -2.59
CA ASN A 47 11.61 -2.68 -3.06
C ASN A 47 12.66 -2.83 -4.17
N THR A 48 12.63 -1.94 -5.15
CA THR A 48 13.69 -1.81 -6.17
C THR A 48 14.85 -0.99 -5.62
N LYS A 49 16.07 -1.47 -5.82
CA LYS A 49 17.30 -0.84 -5.34
C LYS A 49 18.30 -0.68 -6.47
N ARG A 50 18.89 0.51 -6.58
CA ARG A 50 20.01 0.78 -7.50
C ARG A 50 21.27 0.10 -6.97
N VAL A 51 22.02 -0.55 -7.85
CA VAL A 51 23.33 -1.09 -7.50
C VAL A 51 24.36 0.05 -7.67
N PRO A 52 25.25 0.30 -6.68
CA PRO A 52 26.32 1.28 -6.84
C PRO A 52 27.19 1.01 -8.06
N ARG A 53 27.81 2.04 -8.63
CA ARG A 53 28.83 1.85 -9.67
C ARG A 53 30.07 1.19 -9.06
N GLY A 54 30.70 0.30 -9.82
CA GLY A 54 31.91 -0.42 -9.41
C GLY A 54 32.32 -1.46 -10.44
N GLU A 55 33.32 -2.29 -10.12
CA GLU A 55 33.84 -3.34 -11.01
C GLU A 55 32.73 -4.29 -11.51
N GLN A 56 31.78 -4.64 -10.64
CA GLN A 56 30.64 -5.51 -10.96
C GLN A 56 29.46 -4.77 -11.64
N ASN A 57 29.49 -3.44 -11.71
CA ASN A 57 28.47 -2.61 -12.36
C ASN A 57 29.13 -1.39 -13.02
N PRO A 58 30.01 -1.60 -14.01
CA PRO A 58 30.87 -0.54 -14.54
C PRO A 58 30.08 0.56 -15.26
N HIS A 59 28.92 0.21 -15.82
CA HIS A 59 28.04 1.14 -16.53
C HIS A 59 26.96 1.76 -15.63
N GLY A 60 26.79 1.27 -14.39
CA GLY A 60 25.84 1.84 -13.43
C GLY A 60 24.37 1.65 -13.79
N ASN A 61 24.04 0.69 -14.66
CA ASN A 61 22.68 0.44 -15.14
C ASN A 61 22.00 -0.73 -14.41
N ALA A 62 22.72 -1.46 -13.54
CA ALA A 62 22.14 -2.54 -12.76
C ALA A 62 21.23 -2.03 -11.62
N PHE A 63 20.13 -2.74 -11.43
CA PHE A 63 19.24 -2.61 -10.28
C PHE A 63 18.75 -4.01 -9.87
N ILE A 64 18.36 -4.14 -8.61
CA ILE A 64 17.90 -5.40 -8.02
C ILE A 64 16.60 -5.18 -7.27
N THR A 65 15.99 -6.28 -6.84
CA THR A 65 14.90 -6.26 -5.86
C THR A 65 15.42 -6.72 -4.51
N GLU A 66 15.04 -6.01 -3.46
CA GLU A 66 15.30 -6.35 -2.07
C GLU A 66 13.99 -6.85 -1.47
N HIS A 67 14.00 -8.05 -0.89
CA HIS A 67 12.81 -8.72 -0.34
C HIS A 67 12.97 -8.79 1.17
N ALA A 68 12.02 -8.22 1.91
CA ALA A 68 11.99 -8.24 3.37
C ALA A 68 10.72 -8.94 3.85
N ARG A 69 10.86 -10.05 4.57
CA ARG A 69 9.75 -10.77 5.20
C ARG A 69 9.23 -9.96 6.39
N PHE A 70 7.93 -9.91 6.57
CA PHE A 70 7.35 -9.41 7.82
C PHE A 70 7.37 -10.54 8.86
N GLU A 71 8.08 -10.32 9.97
CA GLU A 71 8.17 -11.28 11.07
C GLU A 71 7.07 -11.07 12.12
N SER A 72 6.48 -9.88 12.15
CA SER A 72 5.43 -9.50 13.10
C SER A 72 4.36 -8.62 12.45
N GLU A 73 3.21 -8.47 13.11
CA GLU A 73 2.13 -7.57 12.68
C GLU A 73 2.55 -6.10 12.75
N GLU A 74 3.39 -5.74 13.73
CA GLU A 74 3.93 -4.39 13.89
C GLU A 74 4.78 -3.98 12.67
N ASP A 75 5.47 -4.94 12.06
CA ASP A 75 6.24 -4.73 10.83
C ASP A 75 5.36 -4.66 9.56
N ALA A 76 4.08 -5.04 9.63
CA ALA A 76 3.23 -5.17 8.44
C ALA A 76 2.48 -3.89 8.06
N GLY A 77 2.50 -2.85 8.91
CA GLY A 77 1.97 -1.52 8.59
C GLY A 77 2.88 -0.79 7.61
N ARG A 78 2.53 -0.78 6.32
CA ARG A 78 3.40 -0.20 5.27
C ARG A 78 2.61 0.61 4.26
N ASN A 79 3.17 1.75 3.88
CA ASN A 79 2.65 2.60 2.81
C ASN A 79 3.28 2.23 1.47
N CYS A 80 2.61 2.58 0.37
CA CYS A 80 3.18 2.52 -0.96
C CYS A 80 4.42 3.43 -1.05
N ASN A 81 5.41 3.03 -1.84
CA ASN A 81 6.59 3.85 -2.08
C ASN A 81 6.92 3.88 -3.57
N MET A 82 6.63 5.02 -4.21
CA MET A 82 6.88 5.23 -5.63
C MET A 82 8.37 5.29 -5.96
N ALA A 83 9.22 5.80 -5.06
CA ALA A 83 10.65 5.94 -5.31
C ALA A 83 11.37 4.59 -5.43
N THR A 84 10.84 3.55 -4.80
CA THR A 84 11.35 2.18 -4.83
C THR A 84 10.43 1.20 -5.56
N SER A 85 9.36 1.70 -6.20
CA SER A 85 8.33 0.87 -6.85
C SER A 85 7.86 -0.28 -5.95
N ARG A 86 7.56 0.03 -4.68
CA ARG A 86 7.23 -0.97 -3.66
C ARG A 86 5.99 -1.78 -4.01
N TYR A 87 6.06 -3.07 -3.74
CA TYR A 87 4.95 -4.01 -3.84
C TYR A 87 5.09 -5.12 -2.80
N TRP A 88 4.08 -5.98 -2.70
CA TRP A 88 4.12 -7.12 -1.76
C TRP A 88 4.01 -8.45 -2.48
N ARG A 89 4.62 -9.48 -1.91
CA ARG A 89 4.44 -10.87 -2.31
C ARG A 89 3.82 -11.65 -1.17
N ILE A 90 2.81 -12.45 -1.49
CA ILE A 90 2.26 -13.44 -0.60
C ILE A 90 2.83 -14.77 -1.06
N VAL A 91 3.66 -15.38 -0.23
CA VAL A 91 4.54 -16.50 -0.58
C VAL A 91 4.17 -17.71 0.26
N ASN A 92 4.16 -18.89 -0.35
CA ASN A 92 4.17 -20.15 0.37
C ASN A 92 5.56 -20.77 0.22
N GLU A 93 6.34 -20.81 1.30
CA GLU A 93 7.70 -21.36 1.27
C GLU A 93 7.76 -22.89 1.28
N SER A 94 6.66 -23.60 1.58
CA SER A 94 6.65 -25.08 1.56
C SER A 94 6.38 -25.66 0.17
N GLU A 95 5.91 -24.86 -0.78
CA GLU A 95 5.60 -25.28 -2.14
C GLU A 95 6.49 -24.55 -3.15
N THR A 96 7.11 -25.29 -4.07
CA THR A 96 7.99 -24.73 -5.10
C THR A 96 7.46 -24.96 -6.49
N ASN A 97 7.67 -23.99 -7.37
CA ASN A 97 7.37 -24.13 -8.79
C ASN A 97 8.45 -24.96 -9.50
N ARG A 98 8.25 -25.23 -10.80
CA ARG A 98 9.18 -26.00 -11.66
C ARG A 98 10.62 -25.44 -11.75
N MET A 99 10.86 -24.21 -11.30
CA MET A 99 12.17 -23.57 -11.25
C MET A 99 12.82 -23.67 -9.86
N ASN A 100 12.23 -24.44 -8.94
CA ASN A 100 12.62 -24.57 -7.52
C ASN A 100 12.51 -23.26 -6.72
N GLU A 101 11.61 -22.36 -7.12
CA GLU A 101 11.34 -21.12 -6.40
C GLU A 101 10.00 -21.20 -5.66
N PRO A 102 9.85 -20.62 -4.45
CA PRO A 102 8.59 -20.58 -3.72
C PRO A 102 7.44 -19.98 -4.56
N VAL A 103 6.27 -20.61 -4.50
CA VAL A 103 5.07 -20.11 -5.19
C VAL A 103 4.55 -18.84 -4.51
N ALA A 104 4.04 -17.89 -5.30
CA ALA A 104 3.60 -16.60 -4.76
C ALA A 104 2.60 -15.86 -5.66
N TYR A 105 1.72 -15.07 -5.05
CA TYR A 105 1.04 -13.94 -5.71
C TYR A 105 1.77 -12.63 -5.45
N ARG A 106 1.67 -11.70 -6.40
CA ARG A 106 2.15 -10.32 -6.25
C ARG A 106 0.96 -9.38 -6.06
N LEU A 107 0.96 -8.63 -4.96
CA LEU A 107 0.04 -7.54 -4.73
C LEU A 107 0.68 -6.23 -5.20
N LEU A 108 0.13 -5.69 -6.29
CA LEU A 108 0.51 -4.41 -6.85
C LEU A 108 -0.51 -3.36 -6.40
N PRO A 109 -0.11 -2.39 -5.56
CA PRO A 109 -0.99 -1.27 -5.27
C PRO A 109 -1.23 -0.46 -6.55
N GLY A 110 -2.50 -0.24 -6.89
CA GLY A 110 -2.89 0.63 -7.99
C GLY A 110 -2.76 2.11 -7.63
N GLU A 111 -3.66 2.94 -8.16
CA GLU A 111 -3.76 4.35 -7.78
C GLU A 111 -4.10 4.49 -6.29
N ASN A 112 -3.31 5.27 -5.55
CA ASN A 112 -3.44 5.42 -4.10
C ASN A 112 -3.06 6.83 -3.65
N ALA A 113 -3.60 7.25 -2.50
CA ALA A 113 -3.24 8.48 -1.82
C ALA A 113 -3.30 8.26 -0.31
N LEU A 114 -2.43 8.97 0.43
CA LEU A 114 -2.54 9.05 1.88
C LEU A 114 -3.73 9.93 2.28
N PRO A 115 -4.31 9.75 3.47
CA PRO A 115 -5.35 10.64 3.96
C PRO A 115 -4.81 12.07 4.11
N PHE A 116 -5.60 13.06 3.70
CA PHE A 116 -5.26 14.48 3.87
C PHE A 116 -5.81 15.07 5.18
N ALA A 117 -6.70 14.36 5.87
CA ALA A 117 -7.17 14.77 7.19
C ALA A 117 -6.00 14.73 8.21
N HIS A 118 -6.01 15.67 9.15
CA HIS A 118 -5.02 15.69 10.23
C HIS A 118 -5.09 14.42 11.10
N ASP A 119 -3.94 14.00 11.62
CA ASP A 119 -3.79 12.76 12.41
C ASP A 119 -4.69 12.73 13.66
N ASP A 120 -5.00 13.90 14.23
CA ASP A 120 -5.86 14.05 15.41
C ASP A 120 -7.37 14.13 15.06
N ALA A 121 -7.72 14.17 13.77
CA ALA A 121 -9.10 14.26 13.35
C ALA A 121 -9.90 13.01 13.72
N ALA A 122 -11.16 13.20 14.12
CA ALA A 122 -12.05 12.11 14.51
C ALA A 122 -12.22 11.04 13.41
N VAL A 123 -12.13 11.41 12.12
CA VAL A 123 -12.19 10.45 11.00
C VAL A 123 -10.99 9.50 11.01
N ILE A 124 -9.79 10.00 11.33
CA ILE A 124 -8.57 9.19 11.43
C ILE A 124 -8.66 8.25 12.63
N GLN A 125 -9.08 8.76 13.79
CA GLN A 125 -9.25 7.95 15.00
C GLN A 125 -10.26 6.80 14.82
N ARG A 126 -11.33 7.03 14.04
CA ARG A 126 -12.37 6.03 13.76
C ARG A 126 -11.99 5.06 12.63
N ALA A 127 -11.04 5.42 11.79
CA ALA A 127 -10.63 4.65 10.62
C ALA A 127 -9.10 4.52 10.60
N GLY A 128 -8.55 3.84 11.61
CA GLY A 128 -7.09 3.70 11.76
C GLY A 128 -6.38 3.07 10.56
N PHE A 129 -7.06 2.27 9.73
CA PHE A 129 -6.51 1.71 8.49
C PHE A 129 -6.16 2.76 7.42
N LEU A 130 -6.55 4.01 7.60
CA LEU A 130 -6.27 5.10 6.65
C LEU A 130 -4.81 5.56 6.71
N THR A 131 -4.18 5.57 7.89
CA THR A 131 -2.84 6.16 8.07
C THR A 131 -1.71 5.18 7.76
N GLN A 132 -2.00 3.89 7.80
CA GLN A 132 -1.13 2.79 7.39
C GLN A 132 -2.01 1.70 6.80
N ALA A 133 -1.62 1.10 5.69
CA ALA A 133 -2.25 -0.14 5.24
C ALA A 133 -1.65 -1.31 6.05
N PRO A 134 -2.37 -1.93 7.00
CA PRO A 134 -1.89 -3.14 7.64
C PRO A 134 -2.00 -4.29 6.62
N LEU A 135 -0.85 -4.86 6.24
CA LEU A 135 -0.78 -5.95 5.26
C LEU A 135 -0.68 -7.34 5.89
N GLY A 136 -0.85 -7.43 7.21
CA GLY A 136 -0.82 -8.70 7.92
C GLY A 136 -1.50 -8.58 9.28
N HIS A 137 -2.41 -9.50 9.55
CA HIS A 137 -2.88 -9.83 10.89
C HIS A 137 -2.91 -11.36 10.98
N SER A 138 -2.18 -11.93 11.93
CA SER A 138 -2.24 -13.34 12.27
C SER A 138 -3.52 -13.57 13.08
N LEU A 139 -4.49 -14.31 12.53
CA LEU A 139 -5.59 -14.84 13.31
C LEU A 139 -5.08 -16.02 14.15
N ARG A 140 -4.35 -15.75 15.23
CA ARG A 140 -4.19 -16.76 16.30
C ARG A 140 -5.42 -16.67 17.20
N GLY A 141 -6.43 -17.49 16.91
CA GLY A 141 -7.60 -17.63 17.79
C GLY A 141 -8.74 -18.42 17.16
N GLY A 142 -8.76 -19.73 17.42
CA GLY A 142 -9.80 -20.68 17.04
C GLY A 142 -9.36 -22.11 17.32
#